data_AF-A0A952D3V8-F1
#
_entry.id   AF-A0A952D3V8-F1
#
_cell.length_a   1.000
_cell.length_b   1.000
_cell.length_c   1.000
_cell.angle_alpha   90.00
_cell.angle_beta   90.00
_cell.angle_gamma   90.00
#
_symmetry.space_group_name_H-M   'P 1'
#
loop_
_entity.id
_entity.type
_entity.pdbx_description
1 polymer ?
#
loop_
_entity_poly.entity_id
_entity_poly.type
_entity_poly.pdbx_seq_one_letter_code
_entity_poly.pdbx_strand_id
1 'polypeptide(L)'
;MPPYRRAWEHGICVGRAYELLRADVQEHLAQVCDAVPFRACRFHGLFHDDMQVVIRHTDGSLRFQWGHVGKVFDAMLRIGLKPFVELNPMPRALASGEQTFFYWRKNVTPPKDYAEWSLLVESFARWAIARYGSEEVRSWRFEVWNEANLDAFWSGGWEGYLKLFDASREGLHRVDPSLHVGGPASAEGGWLPEFVEARPEADFISTHVYPMNEFASVRHRSESPYHPGTYVRERLRRLREHVGDRPFFLTEWNALDARSADEV
;
A
#
# COMPACT_ATOMS: atom_id res chain seq x y z
N MET A 1 3.24 -33.23 -10.56
CA MET A 1 2.76 -32.23 -9.58
C MET A 1 3.15 -30.85 -10.08
N PRO A 2 2.27 -29.84 -10.02
CA PRO A 2 2.69 -28.47 -10.29
C PRO A 2 3.78 -28.05 -9.26
N PRO A 3 4.75 -27.22 -9.65
CA PRO A 3 5.80 -26.76 -8.73
C PRO A 3 5.19 -26.01 -7.55
N TYR A 4 5.75 -26.23 -6.36
CA TYR A 4 5.33 -25.55 -5.14
C TYR A 4 5.48 -24.03 -5.30
N ARG A 5 4.37 -23.30 -5.26
CA ARG A 5 4.38 -21.84 -5.37
C ARG A 5 4.87 -21.22 -4.06
N ARG A 6 6.04 -20.59 -4.09
CA ARG A 6 6.64 -19.86 -2.96
C ARG A 6 6.06 -18.44 -2.85
N ALA A 7 4.76 -18.35 -2.57
CA ALA A 7 4.07 -17.07 -2.44
C ALA A 7 4.65 -16.18 -1.32
N TRP A 8 5.26 -16.79 -0.30
CA TRP A 8 5.91 -16.09 0.80
C TRP A 8 7.20 -15.34 0.41
N GLU A 9 7.81 -15.67 -0.74
CA GLU A 9 8.97 -14.93 -1.29
C GLU A 9 8.53 -13.72 -2.14
N HIS A 10 7.22 -13.47 -2.29
CA HIS A 10 6.76 -12.44 -3.20
C HIS A 10 7.09 -11.02 -2.72
N GLY A 11 6.92 -10.73 -1.43
CA GLY A 11 7.27 -9.42 -0.91
C GLY A 11 7.39 -9.32 0.60
N ILE A 12 8.03 -8.25 1.02
CA ILE A 12 8.25 -7.84 2.41
C ILE A 12 7.69 -6.44 2.64
N CYS A 13 7.32 -6.12 3.88
CA CYS A 13 6.96 -4.77 4.28
C CYS A 13 8.05 -4.14 5.14
N VAL A 14 8.31 -2.85 4.92
CA VAL A 14 9.16 -2.01 5.77
C VAL A 14 8.35 -0.78 6.17
N GLY A 15 8.57 -0.22 7.36
CA GLY A 15 7.74 0.83 7.97
C GLY A 15 7.34 1.97 7.01
N ARG A 16 8.12 3.06 6.97
CA ARG A 16 7.82 4.18 6.06
C ARG A 16 9.02 4.59 5.21
N ALA A 17 8.75 5.22 4.06
CA ALA A 17 9.74 5.58 3.05
C ALA A 17 10.95 6.35 3.62
N TYR A 18 10.71 7.26 4.57
CA TYR A 18 11.78 8.03 5.19
C TYR A 18 12.75 7.17 6.03
N GLU A 19 12.27 6.08 6.63
CA GLU A 19 13.12 5.15 7.39
C GLU A 19 14.08 4.39 6.45
N LEU A 20 13.65 4.12 5.22
CA LEU A 20 14.48 3.52 4.17
C LEU A 20 15.61 4.45 3.69
N LEU A 21 15.69 5.71 4.13
CA LEU A 21 16.86 6.55 3.92
C LEU A 21 18.00 6.26 4.91
N ARG A 22 17.71 5.57 6.01
CA ARG A 22 18.72 5.25 7.03
C ARG A 22 19.58 4.08 6.59
N ALA A 23 20.89 4.19 6.81
CA ALA A 23 21.85 3.15 6.46
C ALA A 23 21.57 1.83 7.20
N ASP A 24 21.26 1.88 8.51
CA ASP A 24 20.98 0.70 9.32
C ASP A 24 19.76 -0.08 8.84
N VAL A 25 18.68 0.62 8.44
CA VAL A 25 17.49 -0.01 7.86
C VAL A 25 17.81 -0.66 6.50
N GLN A 26 18.61 0.00 5.66
CA GLN A 26 19.03 -0.57 4.37
C GLN A 26 19.92 -1.81 4.56
N GLU A 27 20.82 -1.80 5.54
CA GLU A 27 21.68 -2.93 5.89
C GLU A 27 20.85 -4.12 6.39
N HIS A 28 19.91 -3.90 7.30
CA HIS A 28 19.00 -4.96 7.77
C HIS A 28 18.15 -5.53 6.62
N LEU A 29 17.61 -4.67 5.75
CA LEU A 29 16.83 -5.11 4.61
C LEU A 29 17.66 -5.98 3.66
N ALA A 30 18.91 -5.59 3.38
CA ALA A 30 19.83 -6.39 2.56
C ALA A 30 20.11 -7.76 3.20
N GLN A 31 20.41 -7.80 4.51
CA GLN A 31 20.64 -9.05 5.24
C GLN A 31 19.44 -10.00 5.16
N VAL A 32 18.22 -9.48 5.29
CA VAL A 32 17.00 -10.27 5.15
C VAL A 32 16.82 -10.79 3.73
N CYS A 33 17.14 -9.97 2.72
CA CYS A 33 17.07 -10.36 1.30
C CYS A 33 18.12 -11.40 0.89
N ASP A 34 19.27 -11.44 1.56
CA ASP A 34 20.27 -12.50 1.37
C ASP A 34 19.76 -13.87 1.88
N ALA A 35 18.96 -13.86 2.96
CA ALA A 35 18.39 -15.06 3.54
C ALA A 35 17.11 -15.52 2.82
N VAL A 36 16.30 -14.58 2.35
CA VAL A 36 15.03 -14.82 1.67
C VAL A 36 14.96 -14.00 0.38
N PRO A 37 14.82 -14.63 -0.79
CA PRO A 37 14.85 -13.92 -2.08
C PRO A 37 13.52 -13.21 -2.37
N PHE A 38 13.17 -12.22 -1.54
CA PHE A 38 12.03 -11.36 -1.74
C PHE A 38 12.13 -10.62 -3.08
N ARG A 39 10.99 -10.45 -3.76
CA ARG A 39 10.94 -9.82 -5.08
C ARG A 39 10.42 -8.39 -5.07
N ALA A 40 9.64 -8.05 -4.04
CA ALA A 40 9.04 -6.74 -3.90
C ALA A 40 9.11 -6.25 -2.45
N CYS A 41 9.10 -4.94 -2.28
CA CYS A 41 8.96 -4.32 -0.96
C CYS A 41 7.89 -3.24 -0.99
N ARG A 42 7.01 -3.29 0.01
CA ARG A 42 5.91 -2.35 0.25
C ARG A 42 6.21 -1.54 1.50
N PHE A 43 5.87 -0.26 1.51
CA PHE A 43 6.07 0.64 2.65
C PHE A 43 5.14 1.84 2.54
N HIS A 44 4.87 2.49 3.68
CA HIS A 44 4.04 3.69 3.71
C HIS A 44 4.84 4.96 3.44
N GLY A 45 4.16 6.08 3.27
CA GLY A 45 4.80 7.40 3.41
C GLY A 45 5.50 7.90 2.16
N LEU A 46 5.25 7.35 0.97
CA LEU A 46 5.92 7.76 -0.27
C LEU A 46 5.78 9.27 -0.55
N PHE A 47 4.57 9.78 -0.36
CA PHE A 47 4.18 11.18 -0.56
C PHE A 47 4.06 11.96 0.74
N HIS A 48 4.56 11.41 1.86
CA HIS A 48 4.55 12.14 3.12
C HIS A 48 5.49 13.36 3.05
N ASP A 49 5.21 14.41 3.82
CA ASP A 49 5.90 15.70 3.69
C ASP A 49 7.42 15.62 3.98
N ASP A 50 7.89 14.61 4.72
CA ASP A 50 9.32 14.40 4.96
C ASP A 50 10.07 13.79 3.77
N MET A 51 9.35 13.18 2.83
CA MET A 51 9.87 12.85 1.50
C MET A 51 9.96 14.08 0.60
N GLN A 52 9.38 15.21 1.04
CA GLN A 52 9.43 16.53 0.39
C GLN A 52 8.93 16.51 -1.06
N VAL A 53 7.96 15.66 -1.37
CA VAL A 53 7.53 15.42 -2.75
C VAL A 53 6.80 16.61 -3.34
N VAL A 54 5.90 17.24 -2.59
CA VAL A 54 5.01 18.30 -3.09
C VAL A 54 5.32 19.64 -2.45
N ILE A 55 5.58 20.63 -3.30
CA ILE A 55 5.70 22.03 -2.91
C ILE A 55 4.57 22.79 -3.59
N ARG A 56 3.78 23.53 -2.80
CA ARG A 56 2.83 24.51 -3.33
C ARG A 56 3.44 25.90 -3.20
N HIS A 57 3.60 26.58 -4.32
CA HIS A 57 4.08 27.95 -4.37
C HIS A 57 2.97 28.95 -3.98
N THR A 58 3.36 30.19 -3.69
CA THR A 58 2.44 31.25 -3.27
C THR A 58 1.45 31.65 -4.36
N ASP A 59 1.80 31.42 -5.63
CA ASP A 59 0.91 31.61 -6.80
C ASP A 59 -0.09 30.45 -6.99
N GLY A 60 -0.06 29.44 -6.11
CA GLY A 60 -0.91 28.26 -6.15
C GLY A 60 -0.35 27.10 -6.97
N SER A 61 0.72 27.31 -7.76
CA SER A 61 1.32 26.29 -8.61
C SER A 61 1.98 25.17 -7.80
N LEU A 62 1.93 23.96 -8.37
CA LEU A 62 2.53 22.76 -7.77
C LEU A 62 3.87 22.46 -8.41
N ARG A 63 4.86 22.14 -7.57
CA ARG A 63 6.14 21.59 -7.98
C ARG A 63 6.37 20.25 -7.29
N PHE A 64 6.87 19.30 -8.07
CA PHE A 64 7.21 17.97 -7.59
C PHE A 64 8.73 17.76 -7.61
N GLN A 65 9.24 17.06 -6.60
CA GLN A 65 10.62 16.59 -6.57
C GLN A 65 10.71 15.17 -6.03
N TRP A 66 11.74 14.45 -6.46
CA TRP A 66 11.83 13.00 -6.26
C TRP A 66 13.17 12.58 -5.65
N GLY A 67 13.88 13.50 -4.99
CA GLY A 67 15.22 13.26 -4.46
C GLY A 67 15.28 12.15 -3.41
N HIS A 68 14.44 12.22 -2.37
CA HIS A 68 14.37 11.17 -1.35
C HIS A 68 13.76 9.87 -1.89
N VAL A 69 12.72 9.97 -2.72
CA VAL A 69 12.10 8.80 -3.36
C VAL A 69 13.12 8.04 -4.22
N GLY A 70 13.94 8.75 -5.00
CA GLY A 70 15.01 8.17 -5.79
C GLY A 70 16.02 7.41 -4.95
N LYS A 71 16.48 7.96 -3.83
CA LYS A 71 17.41 7.28 -2.92
C LYS A 71 16.85 5.96 -2.38
N VAL A 72 15.57 5.96 -1.98
CA VAL A 72 14.88 4.76 -1.48
C VAL A 72 14.78 3.70 -2.59
N PHE A 73 14.30 4.10 -3.77
CA PHE A 73 14.06 3.17 -4.87
C PHE A 73 15.38 2.61 -5.42
N ASP A 74 16.42 3.45 -5.56
CA ASP A 74 17.76 2.99 -5.95
C ASP A 74 18.31 1.96 -4.96
N ALA A 75 18.12 2.17 -3.65
CA ALA A 75 18.57 1.24 -2.62
C ALA A 75 17.85 -0.11 -2.72
N MET A 76 16.53 -0.10 -2.91
CA MET A 76 15.72 -1.29 -3.10
C MET A 76 16.10 -2.07 -4.37
N LEU A 77 16.16 -1.38 -5.51
CA LEU A 77 16.48 -2.01 -6.79
C LEU A 77 17.89 -2.61 -6.80
N ARG A 78 18.86 -1.98 -6.09
CA ARG A 78 20.23 -2.50 -5.95
C ARG A 78 20.29 -3.87 -5.28
N ILE A 79 19.36 -4.16 -4.37
CA ILE A 79 19.25 -5.47 -3.69
C ILE A 79 18.18 -6.37 -4.31
N GLY A 80 17.73 -6.05 -5.53
CA GLY A 80 16.79 -6.87 -6.30
C GLY A 80 15.32 -6.72 -5.90
N LEU A 81 14.99 -5.77 -5.02
CA LEU A 81 13.61 -5.50 -4.62
C LEU A 81 12.93 -4.51 -5.56
N LYS A 82 11.76 -4.90 -6.07
CA LYS A 82 10.89 -4.01 -6.82
C LYS A 82 9.95 -3.24 -5.88
N PRO A 83 9.69 -1.94 -6.14
CA PRO A 83 8.66 -1.23 -5.42
C PRO A 83 7.27 -1.86 -5.63
N PHE A 84 6.63 -2.25 -4.53
CA PHE A 84 5.17 -2.35 -4.46
C PHE A 84 4.70 -1.00 -3.91
N VAL A 85 4.42 -0.09 -4.83
CA VAL A 85 4.25 1.33 -4.54
C VAL A 85 2.90 1.55 -3.90
N GLU A 86 2.89 2.06 -2.66
CA GLU A 86 1.69 2.60 -2.06
C GLU A 86 1.57 4.10 -2.39
N LEU A 87 0.50 4.50 -3.08
CA LEU A 87 0.21 5.90 -3.40
C LEU A 87 -0.40 6.57 -2.17
N ASN A 88 0.46 6.87 -1.19
CA ASN A 88 0.08 7.41 0.12
C ASN A 88 1.18 8.31 0.72
N PRO A 89 0.88 9.01 1.82
CA PRO A 89 -0.42 9.53 2.22
C PRO A 89 -0.77 10.79 1.42
N MET A 90 -1.69 11.60 1.94
CA MET A 90 -2.00 12.91 1.38
C MET A 90 -0.91 13.92 1.78
N PRO A 91 -0.19 14.54 0.84
CA PRO A 91 0.70 15.66 1.16
C PRO A 91 -0.10 16.83 1.73
N ARG A 92 0.42 17.56 2.72
CA ARG A 92 -0.30 18.72 3.30
C ARG A 92 -0.64 19.78 2.24
N ALA A 93 0.21 19.92 1.23
CA ALA A 93 0.00 20.84 0.11
C ALA A 93 -1.27 20.54 -0.71
N LEU A 94 -1.77 19.30 -0.67
CA LEU A 94 -2.96 18.84 -1.39
C LEU A 94 -4.15 18.52 -0.47
N ALA A 95 -3.93 18.39 0.85
CA ALA A 95 -4.95 17.96 1.80
C ALA A 95 -6.17 18.89 1.86
N SER A 96 -7.36 18.31 2.06
CA SER A 96 -8.62 19.03 2.29
C SER A 96 -8.87 19.39 3.75
N GLY A 97 -8.17 18.73 4.69
CA GLY A 97 -8.27 19.00 6.11
C GLY A 97 -7.02 18.58 6.89
N GLU A 98 -7.11 18.63 8.21
CA GLU A 98 -5.96 18.49 9.12
C GLU A 98 -5.92 17.16 9.89
N GLN A 99 -6.88 16.25 9.66
CA GLN A 99 -6.90 14.96 10.32
C GLN A 99 -5.62 14.18 9.97
N THR A 100 -4.93 13.72 11.02
CA THR A 100 -3.69 12.96 10.89
C THR A 100 -3.72 11.69 11.74
N PHE A 101 -2.89 10.72 11.36
CA PHE A 101 -2.71 9.46 12.06
C PHE A 101 -1.22 9.13 12.24
N PHE A 102 -0.92 8.26 13.20
CA PHE A 102 0.43 7.95 13.70
C PHE A 102 1.22 9.13 14.28
N TYR A 103 2.32 8.81 14.97
CA TYR A 103 3.21 9.81 15.57
C TYR A 103 3.83 10.76 14.53
N TRP A 104 4.03 10.28 13.30
CA TRP A 104 4.62 11.03 12.19
C TRP A 104 3.59 11.88 11.43
N ARG A 105 2.34 11.95 11.92
CA ARG A 105 1.28 12.84 11.41
C ARG A 105 0.95 12.63 9.92
N LYS A 106 0.74 11.37 9.53
CA LYS A 106 0.17 10.97 8.23
C LYS A 106 -1.15 11.71 8.00
N ASN A 107 -1.27 12.60 7.02
CA ASN A 107 -2.58 13.20 6.71
C ASN A 107 -3.48 12.16 6.04
N VAL A 108 -4.72 12.05 6.55
CA VAL A 108 -5.68 11.01 6.14
C VAL A 108 -6.93 11.57 5.47
N THR A 109 -6.90 12.85 5.09
CA THR A 109 -8.03 13.50 4.42
C THR A 109 -7.92 13.35 2.90
N PRO A 110 -9.06 13.44 2.17
CA PRO A 110 -9.06 13.56 0.72
C PRO A 110 -8.21 14.72 0.21
N PRO A 111 -7.80 14.70 -1.07
CA PRO A 111 -7.26 15.89 -1.68
C PRO A 111 -8.35 16.96 -1.77
N LYS A 112 -7.99 18.24 -1.64
CA LYS A 112 -8.90 19.35 -1.91
C LYS A 112 -9.33 19.43 -3.38
N ASP A 113 -8.50 18.88 -4.26
CA ASP A 113 -8.76 18.73 -5.69
C ASP A 113 -8.18 17.40 -6.20
N TYR A 114 -9.03 16.52 -6.72
CA TYR A 114 -8.62 15.22 -7.26
C TYR A 114 -7.81 15.34 -8.56
N ALA A 115 -7.97 16.44 -9.31
CA ALA A 115 -7.13 16.70 -10.49
C ALA A 115 -5.67 16.98 -10.09
N GLU A 116 -5.44 17.67 -8.98
CA GLU A 116 -4.10 17.88 -8.43
C GLU A 116 -3.47 16.58 -7.91
N TRP A 117 -4.27 15.70 -7.31
CA TRP A 117 -3.83 14.35 -6.95
C TRP A 117 -3.44 13.53 -8.20
N SER A 118 -4.29 13.54 -9.22
CA SER A 118 -3.99 12.88 -10.51
C SER A 118 -2.69 13.42 -11.11
N LEU A 119 -2.46 14.73 -11.05
CA LEU A 119 -1.23 15.37 -11.52
C LEU A 119 0.02 14.95 -10.73
N LEU A 120 -0.09 14.78 -9.41
CA LEU A 120 0.98 14.23 -8.57
C LEU A 120 1.36 12.81 -9.03
N VAL A 121 0.36 11.94 -9.20
CA VAL A 121 0.57 10.55 -9.61
C VAL A 121 1.13 10.47 -11.04
N GLU A 122 0.65 11.32 -11.95
CA GLU A 122 1.20 11.45 -13.31
C GLU A 122 2.66 11.88 -13.27
N SER A 123 2.99 12.91 -12.49
CA SER A 123 4.36 13.41 -12.35
C SER A 123 5.31 12.34 -11.78
N PHE A 124 4.83 11.56 -10.80
CA PHE A 124 5.57 10.44 -10.23
C PHE A 124 5.88 9.37 -11.29
N ALA A 125 4.87 8.92 -12.04
CA ALA A 125 5.05 7.92 -13.08
C ALA A 125 5.98 8.40 -14.20
N ARG A 126 5.86 9.65 -14.65
CA ARG A 126 6.79 10.25 -15.64
C ARG A 126 8.22 10.23 -15.13
N TRP A 127 8.44 10.65 -13.88
CA TRP A 127 9.77 10.64 -13.28
C TRP A 127 10.34 9.22 -13.15
N ALA A 128 9.53 8.28 -12.64
CA ALA A 128 9.97 6.89 -12.47
C ALA A 128 10.37 6.26 -13.81
N ILE A 129 9.55 6.43 -14.85
CA ILE A 129 9.86 5.93 -16.19
C ILE A 129 11.12 6.60 -16.76
N ALA A 130 11.26 7.91 -16.58
CA ALA A 130 12.45 8.63 -17.03
C ALA A 130 13.74 8.16 -16.33
N ARG A 131 13.65 7.73 -15.06
CA ARG A 131 14.80 7.30 -14.26
C ARG A 131 15.15 5.81 -14.45
N TYR A 132 14.15 4.93 -14.49
CA TYR A 132 14.34 3.48 -14.43
C TYR A 132 13.95 2.75 -15.73
N GLY A 133 13.34 3.46 -16.68
CA GLY A 133 12.83 2.89 -17.93
C GLY A 133 11.43 2.30 -17.78
N SER A 134 10.66 2.30 -18.88
CA SER A 134 9.27 1.84 -18.89
C SER A 134 9.14 0.34 -18.60
N GLU A 135 10.07 -0.49 -19.08
CA GLU A 135 10.07 -1.93 -18.83
C GLU A 135 10.15 -2.25 -17.33
N GLU A 136 11.05 -1.58 -16.61
CA GLU A 136 11.19 -1.78 -15.17
C GLU A 136 9.93 -1.30 -14.44
N VAL A 137 9.45 -0.09 -14.73
CA VAL A 137 8.31 0.50 -14.01
C VAL A 137 7.00 -0.25 -14.28
N ARG A 138 6.81 -0.83 -15.48
CA ARG A 138 5.66 -1.71 -15.80
C ARG A 138 5.62 -2.98 -14.94
N SER A 139 6.76 -3.41 -14.42
CA SER A 139 6.84 -4.57 -13.54
C SER A 139 6.47 -4.30 -12.08
N TRP A 140 6.33 -3.01 -11.72
CA TRP A 140 5.90 -2.56 -10.39
C TRP A 140 4.37 -2.66 -10.25
N ARG A 141 3.90 -2.46 -9.03
CA ARG A 141 2.47 -2.39 -8.69
C ARG A 141 2.20 -1.08 -7.99
N PHE A 142 1.09 -0.44 -8.31
CA PHE A 142 0.67 0.83 -7.72
C PHE A 142 -0.63 0.61 -6.94
N GLU A 143 -0.52 0.46 -5.63
CA GLU A 143 -1.64 0.30 -4.70
C GLU A 143 -2.16 1.66 -4.25
N VAL A 144 -3.46 1.87 -4.37
CA VAL A 144 -4.09 3.13 -3.97
C VAL A 144 -4.43 3.08 -2.49
N TRP A 145 -3.75 3.94 -1.72
CA TRP A 145 -3.99 4.17 -0.29
C TRP A 145 -3.73 2.95 0.62
N ASN A 146 -4.19 3.06 1.88
CA ASN A 146 -4.13 2.04 2.92
C ASN A 146 -5.37 2.09 3.79
N GLU A 147 -6.06 0.96 3.93
CA GLU A 147 -7.14 0.72 4.89
C GLU A 147 -8.20 1.83 4.89
N ALA A 148 -8.60 2.28 3.71
CA ALA A 148 -9.54 3.39 3.55
C ALA A 148 -10.91 3.13 4.22
N ASN A 149 -11.20 1.87 4.54
CA ASN A 149 -12.38 1.44 5.28
C ASN A 149 -12.33 1.72 6.78
N LEU A 150 -11.22 2.26 7.30
CA LEU A 150 -11.07 2.68 8.70
C LEU A 150 -10.97 4.21 8.78
N ASP A 151 -11.83 4.84 9.58
CA ASP A 151 -11.90 6.30 9.73
C ASP A 151 -10.57 6.94 10.18
N ALA A 152 -9.74 6.17 10.91
CA ALA A 152 -8.41 6.60 11.35
C ALA A 152 -7.42 6.74 10.17
N PHE A 153 -7.62 5.98 9.10
CA PHE A 153 -6.73 5.93 7.94
C PHE A 153 -7.25 6.72 6.74
N TRP A 154 -8.55 7.04 6.71
CA TRP A 154 -9.18 7.80 5.63
C TRP A 154 -10.47 8.47 6.08
N SER A 155 -10.59 9.78 5.86
CA SER A 155 -11.80 10.54 6.24
C SER A 155 -12.78 10.74 5.08
N GLY A 156 -12.46 10.28 3.87
CA GLY A 156 -13.26 10.52 2.67
C GLY A 156 -14.39 9.54 2.42
N GLY A 157 -14.51 8.50 3.26
CA GLY A 157 -15.45 7.41 3.08
C GLY A 157 -15.30 6.68 1.74
N TRP A 158 -16.29 5.86 1.41
CA TRP A 158 -16.30 5.02 0.22
C TRP A 158 -16.19 5.82 -1.08
N GLU A 159 -17.06 6.81 -1.26
CA GLU A 159 -17.10 7.65 -2.47
C GLU A 159 -15.81 8.44 -2.68
N GLY A 160 -15.21 8.93 -1.60
CA GLY A 160 -13.91 9.59 -1.68
C GLY A 160 -12.81 8.62 -2.11
N TYR A 161 -12.82 7.41 -1.58
CA TYR A 161 -11.83 6.39 -1.94
C TYR A 161 -11.93 6.00 -3.42
N LEU A 162 -13.15 5.80 -3.94
CA LEU A 162 -13.37 5.52 -5.37
C LEU A 162 -12.85 6.65 -6.27
N LYS A 163 -13.10 7.92 -5.91
CA LYS A 163 -12.55 9.07 -6.64
C LYS A 163 -11.02 9.11 -6.58
N LEU A 164 -10.42 8.72 -5.45
CA LEU A 164 -8.96 8.67 -5.29
C LEU A 164 -8.36 7.58 -6.19
N PHE A 165 -9.02 6.43 -6.26
CA PHE A 165 -8.64 5.34 -7.15
C PHE A 165 -8.68 5.79 -8.62
N ASP A 166 -9.79 6.41 -9.05
CA ASP A 166 -9.95 6.89 -10.43
C ASP A 166 -8.88 7.91 -10.80
N ALA A 167 -8.66 8.91 -9.95
CA ALA A 167 -7.66 9.95 -10.17
C ALA A 167 -6.23 9.38 -10.21
N SER A 168 -5.93 8.37 -9.38
CA SER A 168 -4.64 7.67 -9.37
C SER A 168 -4.42 6.89 -10.67
N ARG A 169 -5.41 6.07 -11.05
CA ARG A 169 -5.39 5.30 -12.30
C ARG A 169 -5.24 6.21 -13.51
N GLU A 170 -6.01 7.29 -13.56
CA GLU A 170 -5.92 8.28 -14.62
C GLU A 170 -4.52 8.89 -14.71
N GLY A 171 -3.94 9.29 -13.59
CA GLY A 171 -2.58 9.85 -13.55
C GLY A 171 -1.52 8.88 -14.07
N LEU A 172 -1.58 7.61 -13.65
CA LEU A 172 -0.67 6.56 -14.15
C LEU A 172 -0.87 6.32 -15.66
N HIS A 173 -2.12 6.16 -16.11
CA HIS A 173 -2.44 5.72 -17.47
C HIS A 173 -2.29 6.83 -18.52
N ARG A 174 -2.31 8.11 -18.14
CA ARG A 174 -1.87 9.21 -19.02
C ARG A 174 -0.39 9.13 -19.39
N VAL A 175 0.42 8.47 -18.56
CA VAL A 175 1.85 8.25 -18.83
C VAL A 175 2.04 6.95 -19.59
N ASP A 176 1.48 5.86 -19.05
CA ASP A 176 1.59 4.54 -19.65
C ASP A 176 0.39 3.66 -19.23
N PRO A 177 -0.50 3.26 -20.16
CA PRO A 177 -1.67 2.46 -19.83
C PRO A 177 -1.35 1.01 -19.43
N SER A 178 -0.09 0.58 -19.52
CA SER A 178 0.36 -0.75 -19.07
C SER A 178 0.81 -0.78 -17.60
N LEU A 179 0.71 0.32 -16.86
CA LEU A 179 1.04 0.34 -15.43
C LEU A 179 -0.09 -0.31 -14.60
N HIS A 180 0.29 -1.27 -13.75
CA HIS A 180 -0.65 -2.05 -12.94
C HIS A 180 -1.10 -1.29 -11.69
N VAL A 181 -2.39 -0.96 -11.61
CA VAL A 181 -3.00 -0.26 -10.48
C VAL A 181 -4.03 -1.14 -9.76
N GLY A 182 -4.09 -1.06 -8.43
CA GLY A 182 -4.97 -1.91 -7.64
C GLY A 182 -5.30 -1.37 -6.25
N GLY A 183 -6.16 -2.10 -5.56
CA GLY A 183 -6.71 -1.75 -4.24
C GLY A 183 -7.73 -2.80 -3.75
N PRO A 184 -8.51 -2.56 -2.69
CA PRO A 184 -8.60 -1.32 -1.93
C PRO A 184 -7.64 -1.20 -0.75
N ALA A 185 -6.65 -2.10 -0.65
CA ALA A 185 -5.73 -2.16 0.49
C ALA A 185 -6.46 -2.18 1.84
N SER A 186 -7.65 -2.78 1.88
CA SER A 186 -8.56 -2.65 3.01
C SER A 186 -8.15 -3.51 4.19
N ALA A 187 -8.49 -3.05 5.39
CA ALA A 187 -8.38 -3.87 6.59
C ALA A 187 -9.45 -4.99 6.56
N GLU A 188 -9.03 -6.22 6.80
CA GLU A 188 -9.90 -7.40 6.96
C GLU A 188 -10.81 -7.71 5.76
N GLY A 189 -10.42 -7.31 4.55
CA GLY A 189 -11.24 -7.44 3.34
C GLY A 189 -12.47 -6.54 3.33
N GLY A 190 -12.50 -5.48 4.16
CA GLY A 190 -13.57 -4.48 4.12
C GLY A 190 -13.69 -3.85 2.74
N TRP A 191 -14.90 -3.55 2.28
CA TRP A 191 -15.19 -3.01 0.95
C TRP A 191 -14.71 -3.83 -0.25
N LEU A 192 -14.14 -5.03 -0.04
CA LEU A 192 -13.54 -5.80 -1.13
C LEU A 192 -14.60 -6.23 -2.15
N PRO A 193 -15.75 -6.83 -1.77
CA PRO A 193 -16.81 -7.18 -2.72
C PRO A 193 -17.30 -5.96 -3.54
N GLU A 194 -17.55 -4.85 -2.86
CA GLU A 194 -18.05 -3.62 -3.45
C GLU A 194 -17.01 -2.98 -4.40
N PHE A 195 -15.73 -3.02 -4.05
CA PHE A 195 -14.64 -2.52 -4.90
C PHE A 195 -14.47 -3.34 -6.15
N VAL A 196 -14.56 -4.66 -6.02
CA VAL A 196 -14.48 -5.58 -7.14
C VAL A 196 -15.55 -5.29 -8.18
N GLU A 197 -16.78 -5.01 -7.74
CA GLU A 197 -17.91 -4.68 -8.61
C GLU A 197 -17.80 -3.26 -9.17
N ALA A 198 -17.43 -2.28 -8.34
CA ALA A 198 -17.36 -0.88 -8.73
C ALA A 198 -16.17 -0.58 -9.66
N ARG A 199 -15.07 -1.33 -9.56
CA ARG A 199 -13.81 -1.10 -10.31
C ARG A 199 -13.29 -2.39 -10.97
N PRO A 200 -14.03 -2.96 -11.94
CA PRO A 200 -13.60 -4.15 -12.66
C PRO A 200 -12.29 -3.95 -13.45
N GLU A 201 -11.92 -2.70 -13.73
CA GLU A 201 -10.69 -2.30 -14.42
C GLU A 201 -9.43 -2.25 -13.55
N ALA A 202 -9.54 -2.54 -12.24
CA ALA A 202 -8.37 -2.69 -11.38
C ALA A 202 -7.55 -3.94 -11.77
N ASP A 203 -6.24 -3.76 -11.96
CA ASP A 203 -5.34 -4.83 -12.42
C ASP A 203 -5.08 -5.89 -11.33
N PHE A 204 -5.22 -5.51 -10.06
CA PHE A 204 -5.10 -6.42 -8.92
C PHE A 204 -5.97 -5.97 -7.74
N ILE A 205 -6.28 -6.94 -6.88
CA ILE A 205 -6.95 -6.70 -5.61
C ILE A 205 -5.96 -6.84 -4.45
N SER A 206 -6.07 -5.99 -3.45
CA SER A 206 -5.25 -6.04 -2.25
C SER A 206 -6.04 -5.83 -0.97
N THR A 207 -5.58 -6.43 0.13
CA THR A 207 -6.17 -6.32 1.47
C THR A 207 -5.16 -6.73 2.53
N HIS A 208 -5.49 -6.49 3.79
CA HIS A 208 -4.73 -6.94 4.97
C HIS A 208 -5.58 -7.87 5.82
N VAL A 209 -4.92 -8.86 6.44
CA VAL A 209 -5.56 -9.78 7.38
C VAL A 209 -4.59 -10.07 8.51
N TYR A 210 -5.05 -9.91 9.76
CA TYR A 210 -4.26 -10.16 10.95
C TYR A 210 -4.96 -11.17 11.87
N PRO A 211 -4.26 -12.17 12.43
CA PRO A 211 -4.83 -13.11 13.40
C PRO A 211 -5.47 -12.44 14.61
N MET A 212 -4.97 -11.25 15.00
CA MET A 212 -5.52 -10.49 16.12
C MET A 212 -7.00 -10.12 15.93
N ASN A 213 -7.45 -10.02 14.68
CA ASN A 213 -8.84 -9.70 14.37
C ASN A 213 -9.80 -10.85 14.72
N GLU A 214 -9.30 -12.08 14.86
CA GLU A 214 -10.07 -13.16 15.49
C GLU A 214 -10.47 -12.78 16.92
N PHE A 215 -9.51 -12.33 17.74
CA PHE A 215 -9.74 -11.92 19.13
C PHE A 215 -10.49 -10.60 19.27
N ALA A 216 -10.48 -9.74 18.25
CA ALA A 216 -11.34 -8.56 18.23
C ALA A 216 -12.80 -8.94 17.92
N SER A 217 -13.02 -10.04 17.19
CA SER A 217 -14.36 -10.49 16.79
C SER A 217 -15.07 -11.33 17.84
N VAL A 218 -14.34 -11.92 18.78
CA VAL A 218 -14.88 -12.78 19.84
C VAL A 218 -14.19 -12.52 21.18
N ARG A 219 -14.94 -12.61 22.29
CA ARG A 219 -14.40 -12.29 23.61
C ARG A 219 -13.55 -13.43 24.18
N HIS A 220 -13.93 -14.67 23.90
CA HIS A 220 -13.25 -15.87 24.36
C HIS A 220 -12.88 -16.78 23.18
N ARG A 221 -11.74 -17.48 23.26
CA ARG A 221 -11.28 -18.38 22.18
C ARG A 221 -12.31 -19.46 21.81
N SER A 222 -13.08 -19.92 22.79
CA SER A 222 -14.15 -20.91 22.63
C SER A 222 -15.32 -20.41 21.77
N GLU A 223 -15.46 -19.09 21.58
CA GLU A 223 -16.50 -18.47 20.77
C GLU A 223 -16.07 -18.34 19.30
N SER A 224 -14.76 -18.43 19.00
CA SER A 224 -14.29 -18.33 17.63
C SER A 224 -14.76 -19.53 16.81
N PRO A 225 -15.37 -19.30 15.63
CA PRO A 225 -15.79 -20.37 14.73
C PRO A 225 -14.60 -21.01 14.00
N TYR A 226 -13.39 -20.49 14.17
CA TYR A 226 -12.18 -20.96 13.51
C TYR A 226 -11.40 -21.91 14.42
N HIS A 227 -10.82 -22.96 13.84
CA HIS A 227 -9.85 -23.77 14.55
C HIS A 227 -8.55 -22.99 14.78
N PRO A 228 -7.77 -23.31 15.83
CA PRO A 228 -6.49 -22.64 16.10
C PRO A 228 -5.58 -22.62 14.85
N GLY A 229 -5.12 -21.43 14.48
CA GLY A 229 -4.25 -21.21 13.31
C GLY A 229 -4.95 -21.26 11.95
N THR A 230 -6.29 -21.42 11.88
CA THR A 230 -6.99 -21.48 10.59
C THR A 230 -7.64 -20.18 10.15
N TYR A 231 -7.76 -19.19 11.05
CA TYR A 231 -8.43 -17.90 10.81
C TYR A 231 -8.02 -17.24 9.49
N VAL A 232 -6.72 -16.88 9.35
CA VAL A 232 -6.22 -16.16 8.17
C VAL A 232 -6.50 -16.94 6.89
N ARG A 233 -6.24 -18.26 6.89
CA ARG A 233 -6.45 -19.12 5.73
C ARG A 233 -7.92 -19.17 5.31
N GLU A 234 -8.83 -19.32 6.27
CA GLU A 234 -10.27 -19.37 5.99
C GLU A 234 -10.82 -18.02 5.57
N ARG A 235 -10.33 -16.93 6.16
CA ARG A 235 -10.65 -15.57 5.75
C ARG A 235 -10.24 -15.32 4.31
N LEU A 236 -8.99 -15.65 3.95
CA LEU A 236 -8.48 -15.51 2.58
C LEU A 236 -9.27 -16.35 1.57
N ARG A 237 -9.72 -17.56 1.92
CA ARG A 237 -10.58 -18.38 1.04
C ARG A 237 -11.90 -17.67 0.73
N ARG A 238 -12.58 -17.12 1.74
CA ARG A 238 -13.84 -16.38 1.55
C ARG A 238 -13.63 -15.10 0.75
N LEU A 239 -12.55 -14.37 0.99
CA LEU A 239 -12.23 -13.18 0.20
C LEU A 239 -11.92 -13.55 -1.26
N ARG A 240 -11.21 -14.67 -1.49
CA ARG A 240 -10.89 -15.16 -2.83
C ARG A 240 -12.12 -15.45 -3.68
N GLU A 241 -13.23 -15.89 -3.07
CA GLU A 241 -14.52 -16.09 -3.77
C GLU A 241 -15.03 -14.80 -4.42
N HIS A 242 -14.81 -13.64 -3.78
CA HIS A 242 -15.19 -12.33 -4.32
C HIS A 242 -14.16 -11.81 -5.33
N VAL A 243 -12.86 -12.07 -5.12
CA VAL A 243 -11.81 -11.61 -6.03
C VAL A 243 -11.84 -12.33 -7.39
N GLY A 244 -12.21 -13.61 -7.39
CA GLY A 244 -12.15 -14.48 -8.56
C GLY A 244 -10.70 -14.80 -8.95
N ASP A 245 -10.44 -14.82 -10.26
CA ASP A 245 -9.13 -15.20 -10.80
C ASP A 245 -8.10 -14.07 -10.85
N ARG A 246 -8.50 -12.85 -10.49
CA ARG A 246 -7.60 -11.68 -10.48
C ARG A 246 -6.40 -11.90 -9.54
N PRO A 247 -5.26 -11.25 -9.82
CA PRO A 247 -4.15 -11.16 -8.87
C PRO A 247 -4.66 -10.62 -7.53
N PHE A 248 -4.37 -11.35 -6.45
CA PHE A 248 -4.81 -11.03 -5.10
C PHE A 248 -3.60 -10.97 -4.19
N PHE A 249 -3.37 -9.81 -3.57
CA PHE A 249 -2.22 -9.58 -2.71
C PHE A 249 -2.68 -9.34 -1.27
N LEU A 250 -2.09 -10.10 -0.35
CA LEU A 250 -2.13 -9.79 1.07
C LEU A 250 -0.95 -8.84 1.32
N THR A 251 -1.20 -7.53 1.23
CA THR A 251 -0.15 -6.51 1.23
C THR A 251 0.36 -6.16 2.62
N GLU A 252 -0.33 -6.62 3.66
CA GLU A 252 0.17 -6.73 5.02
C GLU A 252 -0.44 -7.95 5.72
N TRP A 253 0.37 -8.60 6.55
CA TRP A 253 -0.05 -9.56 7.54
C TRP A 253 1.07 -9.76 8.56
N ASN A 254 0.73 -10.23 9.76
CA ASN A 254 1.72 -10.62 10.76
C ASN A 254 1.12 -11.66 11.72
N ALA A 255 1.95 -12.33 12.51
CA ALA A 255 1.55 -13.10 13.67
C ALA A 255 1.95 -12.29 14.93
N LEU A 256 1.02 -11.51 15.47
CA LEU A 256 1.17 -11.01 16.83
C LEU A 256 0.66 -12.08 17.78
N ASP A 257 1.58 -12.82 18.38
CA ASP A 257 1.30 -13.57 19.61
C ASP A 257 1.27 -12.55 20.75
N ALA A 258 0.09 -12.03 21.07
CA ALA A 258 -0.11 -11.37 22.35
C ALA A 258 -0.29 -12.48 23.37
N ARG A 259 0.72 -12.74 24.21
CA ARG A 259 0.57 -13.65 25.35
C ARG A 259 -0.70 -13.27 26.10
N SER A 260 -1.53 -14.26 26.42
CA SER A 260 -2.70 -14.03 27.26
C SER A 260 -2.26 -13.38 28.57
N ALA A 261 -3.11 -12.54 29.15
CA ALA A 261 -2.85 -11.88 30.44
C ALA A 261 -2.52 -12.85 31.58
N ASP A 262 -2.78 -14.14 31.39
CA ASP A 262 -2.47 -15.22 32.34
C ASP A 262 -0.98 -15.64 32.34
N GLU A 263 -0.14 -15.09 31.45
CA GLU A 263 1.30 -15.38 31.36
C GLU A 263 2.22 -14.15 31.60
N VAL A 264 1.73 -13.10 32.29
CA VAL A 264 2.52 -11.95 32.77
C VAL A 264 2.42 -11.77 34.27
#